data_AF-X0T8H9-F1
#
_entry.id   AF-X0T8H9-F1
#
_cell.length_a   1.000
_cell.length_b   1.000
_cell.length_c   1.000
_cell.angle_alpha   90.00
_cell.angle_beta   90.00
_cell.angle_gamma   90.00
#
_symmetry.space_group_name_H-M   'P 1'
#
loop_
_entity.id
_entity.type
_entity.pdbx_description
1 polymer ?
#
loop_
_entity_poly.entity_id
_entity_poly.type
_entity_poly.pdbx_seq_one_letter_code
_entity_poly.pdbx_strand_id
1 'polypeptide(L)'
;RRARFVATEACRVAANGLDFIADVREKTGIDIEVLTPETEARLAVSGSAALIDATCDYVLVFDIGGGSSELVLLDLTRWRHRGQRFIGRLDAQNCMVAWTSLPLGVVTLAERFGGRHVTPDAFEAMVDHTMEMLHPFETDHTISQKMNGRRVHMLGTSGTVTTVAGVQLKLPRYDRNRVDGCWLKSEQVRTVSYDLLGRTYEQRVAEPCIGRDRADLVLAGCAILEAVLRMWPCERLRVADRGLREGILTTLMGEDGVYRQGRRRRPRRRR
;
A
#
# COMPACT_ATOMS: atom_id res chain seq x y z
N ARG A 1 1.60 23.62 -17.48
CA ARG A 1 2.27 22.44 -16.87
C ARG A 1 1.16 21.46 -16.49
N ARG A 2 1.34 20.16 -16.73
CA ARG A 2 0.33 19.15 -16.38
C ARG A 2 0.39 18.85 -14.88
N ALA A 3 -0.77 18.88 -14.21
CA ALA A 3 -0.91 18.53 -12.80
C ALA A 3 -2.25 17.82 -12.60
N ARG A 4 -2.32 16.95 -11.59
CA ARG A 4 -3.54 16.29 -11.13
C ARG A 4 -3.58 16.42 -9.62
N PHE A 5 -4.67 16.98 -9.09
CA PHE A 5 -4.87 17.16 -7.65
C PHE A 5 -5.96 16.20 -7.22
N VAL A 6 -5.69 15.42 -6.18
CA VAL A 6 -6.58 14.34 -5.76
C VAL A 6 -6.85 14.40 -4.26
N ALA A 7 -8.04 13.97 -3.88
CA ALA A 7 -8.41 13.66 -2.51
C ALA A 7 -8.93 12.22 -2.41
N THR A 8 -8.87 11.64 -1.22
CA THR A 8 -9.19 10.23 -0.96
C THR A 8 -10.21 10.11 0.17
N GLU A 9 -10.21 8.98 0.89
CA GLU A 9 -11.18 8.63 1.94
C GLU A 9 -11.62 9.79 2.84
N ALA A 10 -10.69 10.57 3.39
CA ALA A 10 -11.03 11.65 4.32
C ALA A 10 -12.00 12.69 3.72
N CYS A 11 -11.82 13.09 2.46
CA CYS A 11 -12.75 14.00 1.79
C CYS A 11 -14.03 13.31 1.31
N ARG A 12 -13.96 11.99 1.05
CA ARG A 12 -15.11 11.19 0.61
C ARG A 12 -16.12 10.97 1.75
N VAL A 13 -15.65 10.78 2.99
CA VAL A 13 -16.52 10.51 4.15
C VAL A 13 -16.95 11.76 4.91
N ALA A 14 -16.19 12.86 4.79
CA ALA A 14 -16.51 14.11 5.49
C ALA A 14 -17.83 14.69 4.99
N ALA A 15 -18.75 15.01 5.91
CA ALA A 15 -20.05 15.60 5.59
C ALA A 15 -19.92 16.94 4.82
N ASN A 16 -18.84 17.68 5.09
CA ASN A 16 -18.49 18.95 4.43
C ASN A 16 -17.36 18.79 3.38
N GLY A 17 -17.09 17.57 2.91
CA GLY A 17 -15.98 17.30 1.99
C GLY A 17 -16.11 18.03 0.65
N LEU A 18 -17.33 18.11 0.10
CA LEU A 18 -17.60 18.86 -1.13
C LEU A 18 -17.48 20.37 -0.93
N ASP A 19 -17.90 20.88 0.23
CA ASP A 19 -17.75 22.30 0.58
C ASP A 19 -16.26 22.67 0.66
N PHE A 20 -15.43 21.83 1.30
CA PHE A 20 -13.98 22.01 1.33
C PHE A 20 -13.38 22.06 -0.09
N ILE A 21 -13.80 21.18 -0.99
CA ILE A 21 -13.30 21.15 -2.38
C ILE A 21 -13.73 22.41 -3.14
N ALA A 22 -14.98 22.85 -2.97
CA ALA A 22 -15.47 24.08 -3.56
C ALA A 22 -14.67 25.30 -3.06
N ASP A 23 -14.43 25.38 -1.76
CA ASP A 23 -13.63 26.42 -1.11
C ASP A 23 -12.19 26.47 -1.65
N VAL A 24 -11.54 25.31 -1.82
CA VAL A 24 -10.19 25.23 -2.39
C VAL A 24 -10.20 25.75 -3.83
N ARG A 25 -11.18 25.32 -4.63
CA ARG A 25 -11.31 25.77 -6.02
C ARG A 25 -11.54 27.28 -6.11
N GLU A 26 -12.40 27.84 -5.29
CA GLU A 26 -12.67 29.28 -5.25
C GLU A 26 -11.43 30.08 -4.87
N LYS A 27 -10.73 29.67 -3.80
CA LYS A 27 -9.60 30.43 -3.24
C LYS A 27 -8.30 30.27 -4.02
N THR A 28 -8.12 29.16 -4.75
CA THR A 28 -6.83 28.81 -5.37
C THR A 28 -6.89 28.50 -6.86
N GLY A 29 -8.10 28.28 -7.41
CA GLY A 29 -8.28 27.78 -8.77
C GLY A 29 -7.89 26.30 -8.97
N ILE A 30 -7.56 25.57 -7.90
CA ILE A 30 -7.19 24.15 -7.97
C ILE A 30 -8.46 23.30 -8.01
N ASP A 31 -8.59 22.47 -9.05
CA ASP A 31 -9.67 21.48 -9.17
C ASP A 31 -9.21 20.15 -8.57
N ILE A 32 -9.82 19.75 -7.46
CA ILE A 32 -9.50 18.52 -6.74
C ILE A 32 -10.48 17.42 -7.15
N GLU A 33 -9.94 16.31 -7.65
CA GLU A 33 -10.71 15.11 -7.95
C GLU A 33 -10.78 14.20 -6.70
N VAL A 34 -11.99 13.86 -6.24
CA VAL A 34 -12.14 12.81 -5.22
C VAL A 34 -12.06 11.45 -5.89
N LEU A 35 -11.03 10.68 -5.56
CA LEU A 35 -10.84 9.35 -6.12
C LEU A 35 -11.85 8.37 -5.54
N THR A 36 -12.28 7.43 -6.38
CA THR A 36 -13.02 6.25 -5.91
C THR A 36 -12.06 5.25 -5.27
N PRO A 37 -12.52 4.42 -4.33
CA PRO A 37 -11.70 3.36 -3.75
C PRO A 37 -11.08 2.41 -4.79
N GLU A 38 -11.84 2.07 -5.85
CA GLU A 38 -11.33 1.26 -6.96
C GLU A 38 -10.14 1.95 -7.66
N THR A 39 -10.25 3.27 -7.88
CA THR A 39 -9.20 4.05 -8.53
C THR A 39 -7.94 4.09 -7.65
N GLU A 40 -8.10 4.24 -6.34
CA GLU A 40 -6.99 4.17 -5.37
C GLU A 40 -6.29 2.81 -5.44
N ALA A 41 -7.04 1.71 -5.37
CA ALA A 41 -6.51 0.35 -5.48
C ALA A 41 -5.74 0.12 -6.79
N ARG A 42 -6.30 0.54 -7.93
CA ARG A 42 -5.64 0.44 -9.24
C ARG A 42 -4.36 1.26 -9.30
N LEU A 43 -4.34 2.46 -8.70
CA LEU A 43 -3.18 3.34 -8.68
C LEU A 43 -2.10 2.82 -7.73
N ALA A 44 -2.45 2.21 -6.59
CA ALA A 44 -1.51 1.55 -5.68
C ALA A 44 -0.78 0.39 -6.38
N VAL A 45 -1.50 -0.49 -7.08
CA VAL A 45 -0.91 -1.54 -7.94
C VAL A 45 -0.01 -0.93 -9.01
N SER A 46 -0.46 0.17 -9.60
CA SER A 46 0.28 0.83 -10.68
C SER A 46 1.61 1.44 -10.24
N GLY A 47 1.61 2.13 -9.10
CA GLY A 47 2.79 2.77 -8.54
C GLY A 47 3.83 1.76 -8.07
N SER A 48 3.38 0.59 -7.64
CA SER A 48 4.22 -0.49 -7.10
C SER A 48 4.56 -1.59 -8.13
N ALA A 49 4.03 -1.52 -9.36
CA ALA A 49 4.17 -2.57 -10.39
C ALA A 49 5.61 -3.02 -10.66
N ALA A 50 6.57 -2.09 -10.64
CA ALA A 50 8.00 -2.39 -10.86
C ALA A 50 8.63 -3.27 -9.76
N LEU A 51 7.97 -3.40 -8.61
CA LEU A 51 8.40 -4.19 -7.45
C LEU A 51 7.71 -5.56 -7.40
N ILE A 52 6.78 -5.85 -8.31
CA ILE A 52 6.19 -7.17 -8.42
C ILE A 52 7.26 -8.20 -8.83
N ASP A 53 7.29 -9.34 -8.14
CA ASP A 53 8.19 -10.43 -8.47
C ASP A 53 7.49 -11.31 -9.50
N ALA A 54 7.93 -11.20 -10.73
CA ALA A 54 7.42 -11.93 -11.87
C ALA A 54 7.56 -13.46 -11.75
N THR A 55 8.32 -13.97 -10.76
CA THR A 55 8.46 -15.42 -10.51
C THR A 55 7.37 -15.98 -9.60
N CYS A 56 6.59 -15.13 -8.93
CA CYS A 56 5.46 -15.54 -8.10
C CYS A 56 4.22 -15.83 -8.98
N ASP A 57 3.34 -16.69 -8.47
CA ASP A 57 2.08 -17.03 -9.13
C ASP A 57 0.97 -16.05 -8.68
N TYR A 58 1.02 -15.59 -7.43
CA TYR A 58 0.12 -14.58 -6.87
C TYR A 58 0.89 -13.50 -6.12
N VAL A 59 0.29 -12.31 -6.04
CA VAL A 59 0.77 -11.21 -5.22
C VAL A 59 -0.40 -10.56 -4.51
N LEU A 60 -0.31 -10.42 -3.19
CA LEU A 60 -1.24 -9.59 -2.43
C LEU A 60 -0.64 -8.21 -2.24
N VAL A 61 -1.19 -7.23 -2.96
CA VAL A 61 -0.84 -5.81 -2.78
C VAL A 61 -1.73 -5.24 -1.69
N PHE A 62 -1.16 -4.44 -0.80
CA PHE A 62 -1.94 -3.67 0.15
C PHE A 62 -1.39 -2.27 0.36
N ASP A 63 -2.29 -1.30 0.51
CA ASP A 63 -1.99 0.07 0.85
C ASP A 63 -2.65 0.41 2.18
N ILE A 64 -1.86 0.74 3.20
CA ILE A 64 -2.39 1.10 4.53
C ILE A 64 -2.37 2.62 4.64
N GLY A 65 -3.53 3.22 4.41
CA GLY A 65 -3.75 4.65 4.50
C GLY A 65 -4.10 5.12 5.90
N GLY A 66 -4.44 6.41 6.01
CA GLY A 66 -4.92 7.01 7.26
C GLY A 66 -6.37 6.62 7.57
N GLY A 67 -7.27 6.77 6.59
CA GLY A 67 -8.69 6.48 6.76
C GLY A 67 -9.16 5.15 6.16
N SER A 68 -8.44 4.64 5.16
CA SER A 68 -8.76 3.41 4.45
C SER A 68 -7.54 2.51 4.27
N SER A 69 -7.78 1.26 3.90
CA SER A 69 -6.75 0.34 3.46
C SER A 69 -7.24 -0.46 2.25
N GLU A 70 -6.53 -0.37 1.13
CA GLU A 70 -6.87 -1.07 -0.10
C GLU A 70 -6.10 -2.40 -0.18
N LEU A 71 -6.80 -3.50 -0.47
CA LEU A 71 -6.21 -4.82 -0.70
C LEU A 71 -6.49 -5.25 -2.14
N VAL A 72 -5.50 -5.83 -2.81
CA VAL A 72 -5.62 -6.29 -4.20
C VAL A 72 -4.90 -7.62 -4.38
N LEU A 73 -5.61 -8.64 -4.86
CA LEU A 73 -5.01 -9.89 -5.30
C LEU A 73 -4.68 -9.82 -6.79
N LEU A 74 -3.41 -10.05 -7.11
CA LEU A 74 -2.93 -10.24 -8.48
C LEU A 74 -2.71 -11.72 -8.76
N ASP A 75 -3.26 -12.21 -9.88
CA ASP A 75 -3.00 -13.54 -10.43
C ASP A 75 -2.01 -13.42 -11.59
N LEU A 76 -0.73 -13.63 -11.27
CA LEU A 76 0.36 -13.52 -12.24
C LEU A 76 0.41 -14.71 -13.19
N THR A 77 -0.32 -15.81 -12.91
CA THR A 77 -0.44 -16.93 -13.86
C THR A 77 -1.13 -16.53 -15.16
N ARG A 78 -1.92 -15.45 -15.12
CA ARG A 78 -2.56 -14.83 -16.30
C ARG A 78 -1.59 -13.99 -17.12
N TRP A 79 -0.46 -13.60 -16.55
CA TRP A 79 0.52 -12.78 -17.24
C TRP A 79 1.36 -13.62 -18.19
N ARG A 80 1.25 -13.32 -19.49
CA ARG A 80 2.09 -13.93 -20.50
C ARG A 80 3.44 -13.22 -20.54
N HIS A 81 4.50 -13.88 -20.09
CA HIS A 81 5.88 -13.41 -20.20
C HIS A 81 6.28 -13.21 -21.68
N ARG A 82 6.07 -12.00 -22.21
CA ARG A 82 6.48 -11.63 -23.57
C ARG A 82 7.98 -11.26 -23.62
N GLY A 83 8.83 -12.08 -23.01
CA GLY A 83 10.27 -11.82 -22.85
C GLY A 83 10.60 -10.63 -21.93
N GLN A 84 9.65 -10.16 -21.13
CA GLN A 84 9.83 -9.06 -20.20
C GLN A 84 10.24 -9.57 -18.81
N ARG A 85 11.19 -8.87 -18.20
CA ARG A 85 11.71 -9.18 -16.85
C ARG A 85 10.93 -8.46 -15.74
N PHE A 86 10.14 -7.44 -16.10
CA PHE A 86 9.34 -6.64 -15.19
C PHE A 86 7.91 -6.57 -15.69
N ILE A 87 6.97 -6.56 -14.75
CA ILE A 87 5.56 -6.38 -15.05
C ILE A 87 5.29 -4.87 -15.18
N GLY A 88 4.85 -4.44 -16.37
CA GLY A 88 4.45 -3.06 -16.60
C GLY A 88 3.12 -2.75 -15.89
N ARG A 89 2.84 -1.46 -15.68
CA ARG A 89 1.61 -0.99 -15.01
C ARG A 89 0.33 -1.64 -15.56
N LEU A 90 0.15 -1.59 -16.87
CA LEU A 90 -1.07 -2.11 -17.51
C LEU A 90 -1.19 -3.62 -17.36
N ASP A 91 -0.07 -4.34 -17.42
CA ASP A 91 -0.04 -5.77 -17.20
C ASP A 91 -0.38 -6.10 -15.74
N ALA A 92 0.15 -5.34 -14.77
CA ALA A 92 -0.20 -5.50 -13.36
C ALA A 92 -1.70 -5.29 -13.12
N GLN A 93 -2.29 -4.24 -13.70
CA GLN A 93 -3.74 -4.00 -13.62
C GLN A 93 -4.56 -5.13 -14.26
N ASN A 94 -4.10 -5.70 -15.38
CA ASN A 94 -4.77 -6.84 -16.02
C ASN A 94 -4.68 -8.13 -15.21
N CYS A 95 -3.75 -8.22 -14.26
CA CYS A 95 -3.61 -9.35 -13.35
C CYS A 95 -4.49 -9.20 -12.10
N MET A 96 -5.13 -8.05 -11.87
CA MET A 96 -6.03 -7.84 -10.73
C MET A 96 -7.25 -8.77 -10.86
N VAL A 97 -7.42 -9.69 -9.89
CA VAL A 97 -8.53 -10.66 -9.87
C VAL A 97 -9.51 -10.44 -8.73
N ALA A 98 -9.09 -9.73 -7.69
CA ALA A 98 -9.93 -9.32 -6.58
C ALA A 98 -9.37 -8.03 -5.98
N TRP A 99 -10.23 -7.16 -5.47
CA TRP A 99 -9.82 -6.00 -4.70
C TRP A 99 -10.91 -5.62 -3.69
N THR A 100 -10.52 -4.96 -2.61
CA THR A 100 -11.44 -4.30 -1.68
C THR A 100 -10.79 -3.05 -1.11
N SER A 101 -11.61 -2.17 -0.55
CA SER A 101 -11.16 -1.01 0.23
C SER A 101 -11.84 -1.08 1.58
N LEU A 102 -11.06 -1.34 2.62
CA LEU A 102 -11.57 -1.31 3.98
C LEU A 102 -11.70 0.15 4.42
N PRO A 103 -12.82 0.56 5.04
CA PRO A 103 -12.94 1.87 5.68
C PRO A 103 -12.19 1.90 7.02
N LEU A 104 -10.95 1.39 7.01
CA LEU A 104 -10.06 1.27 8.14
C LEU A 104 -8.64 1.63 7.71
N GLY A 105 -8.04 2.62 8.36
CA GLY A 105 -6.62 2.95 8.25
C GLY A 105 -6.03 3.23 9.62
N VAL A 106 -4.78 3.68 9.65
CA VAL A 106 -4.06 3.88 10.91
C VAL A 106 -4.68 4.94 11.80
N VAL A 107 -5.29 5.98 11.21
CA VAL A 107 -5.93 7.08 11.95
C VAL A 107 -7.25 6.60 12.53
N THR A 108 -8.13 6.01 11.71
CA THR A 108 -9.45 5.57 12.18
C THR A 108 -9.34 4.46 13.23
N LEU A 109 -8.36 3.57 13.10
CA LEU A 109 -8.10 2.54 14.10
C LEU A 109 -7.53 3.11 15.40
N ALA A 110 -6.57 4.05 15.32
CA ALA A 110 -6.01 4.71 16.50
C ALA A 110 -7.01 5.63 17.21
N GLU A 111 -7.92 6.29 16.49
CA GLU A 111 -9.02 7.07 17.08
C GLU A 111 -9.98 6.18 17.87
N ARG A 112 -10.24 4.97 17.39
CA ARG A 112 -11.16 4.02 18.03
C ARG A 112 -10.55 3.33 19.25
N PHE A 113 -9.30 2.90 19.17
CA PHE A 113 -8.66 2.06 20.21
C PHE A 113 -7.60 2.79 21.03
N GLY A 114 -7.28 4.04 20.67
CA GLY A 114 -6.14 4.77 21.21
C GLY A 114 -4.84 4.49 20.47
N GLY A 115 -3.86 5.37 20.65
CA GLY A 115 -2.58 5.30 19.93
C GLY A 115 -1.33 5.50 20.79
N ARG A 116 -1.44 6.26 21.89
CA ARG A 116 -0.30 6.55 22.78
C ARG A 116 -0.05 5.41 23.76
N HIS A 117 -1.10 4.98 24.47
CA HIS A 117 -1.05 3.86 25.40
C HIS A 117 -1.82 2.70 24.78
N VAL A 118 -1.08 1.76 24.19
CA VAL A 118 -1.66 0.55 23.59
C VAL A 118 -1.11 -0.63 24.38
N THR A 119 -2.00 -1.34 25.08
CA THR A 119 -1.67 -2.58 25.79
C THR A 119 -1.66 -3.75 24.80
N PRO A 120 -1.06 -4.90 25.16
CA PRO A 120 -1.19 -6.12 24.36
C PRO A 120 -2.63 -6.49 24.04
N ASP A 121 -3.55 -6.41 25.00
CA ASP A 121 -4.96 -6.70 24.77
C ASP A 121 -5.62 -5.71 23.80
N ALA A 122 -5.29 -4.42 23.90
CA ALA A 122 -5.79 -3.41 22.97
C ALA A 122 -5.24 -3.64 21.55
N PHE A 123 -3.97 -4.04 21.44
CA PHE A 123 -3.36 -4.38 20.16
C PHE A 123 -4.03 -5.61 19.53
N GLU A 124 -4.24 -6.68 20.29
CA GLU A 124 -4.95 -7.87 19.79
C GLU A 124 -6.40 -7.53 19.42
N ALA A 125 -7.09 -6.67 20.18
CA ALA A 125 -8.42 -6.19 19.80
C ALA A 125 -8.43 -5.38 18.49
N MET A 126 -7.39 -4.60 18.20
CA MET A 126 -7.21 -3.93 16.91
C MET A 126 -7.00 -4.95 15.77
N VAL A 127 -6.22 -6.00 16.03
CA VAL A 127 -5.97 -7.09 15.06
C VAL A 127 -7.27 -7.84 14.76
N ASP A 128 -8.00 -8.27 15.79
CA ASP A 128 -9.27 -9.00 15.66
C ASP A 128 -10.30 -8.16 14.91
N HIS A 129 -10.44 -6.88 15.27
CA HIS A 129 -11.34 -5.97 14.56
C HIS A 129 -10.97 -5.81 13.07
N THR A 130 -9.67 -5.78 12.76
CA THR A 130 -9.22 -5.74 11.37
C THR A 130 -9.51 -7.07 10.65
N MET A 131 -9.30 -8.21 11.32
CA MET A 131 -9.61 -9.53 10.76
C MET A 131 -11.11 -9.69 10.45
N GLU A 132 -12.00 -9.20 11.32
CA GLU A 132 -13.45 -9.13 11.08
C GLU A 132 -13.77 -8.43 9.75
N MET A 133 -13.10 -7.32 9.45
CA MET A 133 -13.31 -6.59 8.19
C MET A 133 -12.64 -7.24 6.97
N LEU A 134 -11.60 -8.07 7.17
CA LEU A 134 -10.97 -8.83 6.10
C LEU A 134 -11.78 -10.09 5.71
N HIS A 135 -12.55 -10.67 6.65
CA HIS A 135 -13.29 -11.91 6.44
C HIS A 135 -14.24 -11.93 5.23
N PRO A 136 -15.02 -10.86 4.95
CA PRO A 136 -15.84 -10.80 3.74
C PRO A 136 -15.01 -10.93 2.46
N PHE A 137 -13.88 -10.21 2.39
CA PHE A 137 -12.99 -10.26 1.23
C PHE A 137 -12.36 -11.64 1.03
N GLU A 138 -11.96 -12.31 2.11
CA GLU A 138 -11.49 -13.71 2.04
C GLU A 138 -12.61 -14.66 1.60
N THR A 139 -13.83 -14.49 2.12
CA THR A 139 -14.96 -15.37 1.83
C THR A 139 -15.39 -15.26 0.37
N ASP A 140 -15.49 -14.04 -0.16
CA ASP A 140 -15.94 -13.76 -1.52
C ASP A 140 -14.92 -14.19 -2.58
N HIS A 141 -13.63 -14.18 -2.24
CA HIS A 141 -12.56 -14.41 -3.22
C HIS A 141 -11.68 -15.63 -2.95
N THR A 142 -11.87 -16.33 -1.82
CA THR A 142 -11.14 -17.54 -1.41
C THR A 142 -9.62 -17.42 -1.60
N ILE A 143 -9.05 -16.30 -1.15
CA ILE A 143 -7.66 -15.91 -1.46
C ILE A 143 -6.69 -16.93 -0.87
N SER A 144 -6.94 -17.42 0.35
CA SER A 144 -6.12 -18.47 0.97
C SER A 144 -6.09 -19.74 0.12
N GLN A 145 -7.25 -20.13 -0.43
CA GLN A 145 -7.35 -21.30 -1.31
C GLN A 145 -6.57 -21.09 -2.61
N LYS A 146 -6.65 -19.90 -3.22
CA LYS A 146 -5.92 -19.56 -4.45
C LYS A 146 -4.40 -19.55 -4.25
N MET A 147 -3.96 -19.06 -3.09
CA MET A 147 -2.54 -18.95 -2.72
C MET A 147 -1.93 -20.27 -2.25
N ASN A 148 -2.73 -21.25 -1.82
CA ASN A 148 -2.25 -22.50 -1.24
C ASN A 148 -1.35 -23.29 -2.22
N GLY A 149 -0.15 -23.66 -1.76
CA GLY A 149 0.85 -24.39 -2.56
C GLY A 149 1.43 -23.59 -3.73
N ARG A 150 1.24 -22.27 -3.78
CA ARG A 150 1.75 -21.38 -4.82
C ARG A 150 2.89 -20.53 -4.32
N ARG A 151 3.69 -20.00 -5.25
CA ARG A 151 4.68 -18.97 -4.91
C ARG A 151 3.96 -17.65 -4.74
N VAL A 152 3.97 -17.11 -3.54
CA VAL A 152 3.30 -15.85 -3.22
C VAL A 152 4.25 -14.92 -2.52
N HIS A 153 4.06 -13.63 -2.76
CA HIS A 153 4.59 -12.60 -1.89
C HIS A 153 3.52 -11.56 -1.58
N MET A 154 3.82 -10.73 -0.59
CA MET A 154 3.07 -9.51 -0.33
C MET A 154 3.84 -8.28 -0.82
N LEU A 155 3.10 -7.26 -1.25
CA LEU A 155 3.63 -5.96 -1.64
C LEU A 155 2.89 -4.86 -0.89
N GLY A 156 3.50 -4.37 0.18
CA GLY A 156 2.93 -3.31 0.99
C GLY A 156 3.41 -1.93 0.55
N THR A 157 2.53 -0.94 0.55
CA THR A 157 2.83 0.48 0.33
C THR A 157 2.41 1.36 1.53
N SER A 158 2.80 2.64 1.51
CA SER A 158 2.50 3.69 2.49
C SER A 158 3.35 3.66 3.77
N GLY A 159 3.02 4.56 4.71
CA GLY A 159 3.80 4.91 5.88
C GLY A 159 4.05 3.75 6.83
N THR A 160 3.08 2.85 7.01
CA THR A 160 3.19 1.73 7.96
C THR A 160 4.34 0.80 7.60
N VAL A 161 4.32 0.23 6.40
CA VAL A 161 5.34 -0.75 5.97
C VAL A 161 6.72 -0.11 5.79
N THR A 162 6.77 1.14 5.34
CA THR A 162 8.04 1.87 5.20
C THR A 162 8.65 2.22 6.55
N THR A 163 7.83 2.49 7.56
CA THR A 163 8.26 2.70 8.95
C THR A 163 8.79 1.39 9.55
N VAL A 164 8.04 0.29 9.43
CA VAL A 164 8.48 -1.04 9.89
C VAL A 164 9.81 -1.43 9.23
N ALA A 165 9.97 -1.17 7.93
CA ALA A 165 11.21 -1.41 7.21
C ALA A 165 12.37 -0.57 7.74
N GLY A 166 12.15 0.71 8.02
CA GLY A 166 13.17 1.60 8.57
C GLY A 166 13.68 1.11 9.93
N VAL A 167 12.75 0.71 10.81
CA VAL A 167 13.07 0.14 12.13
C VAL A 167 13.81 -1.19 11.99
N GLN A 168 13.32 -2.10 11.13
CA GLN A 168 13.95 -3.40 10.90
C GLN A 168 15.38 -3.26 10.36
N LEU A 169 15.60 -2.29 9.47
CA LEU A 169 16.92 -1.98 8.91
C LEU A 169 17.81 -1.17 9.87
N LYS A 170 17.29 -0.81 11.06
CA LYS A 170 17.97 -0.02 12.09
C LYS A 170 18.55 1.28 11.53
N LEU A 171 17.79 1.95 10.68
CA LEU A 171 18.28 3.16 10.02
C LEU A 171 18.36 4.31 11.04
N PRO A 172 19.44 5.11 11.02
CA PRO A 172 19.60 6.27 11.93
C PRO A 172 18.65 7.42 11.59
N ARG A 173 17.97 7.34 10.44
CA ARG A 173 16.88 8.20 9.97
C ARG A 173 16.25 7.53 8.76
N TYR A 174 15.03 7.91 8.41
CA TYR A 174 14.38 7.43 7.20
C TYR A 174 15.24 7.70 5.94
N ASP A 175 15.49 6.64 5.16
CA ASP A 175 16.20 6.69 3.87
C ASP A 175 15.44 5.85 2.83
N ARG A 176 14.78 6.54 1.89
CA ARG A 176 14.01 5.91 0.81
C ARG A 176 14.85 4.94 -0.02
N ASN A 177 16.13 5.22 -0.28
CA ASN A 177 16.97 4.35 -1.12
C ASN A 177 17.26 2.99 -0.46
N ARG A 178 17.13 2.93 0.86
CA ARG A 178 17.30 1.70 1.66
C ARG A 178 15.98 0.95 1.86
N VAL A 179 14.87 1.69 1.90
CA VAL A 179 13.53 1.17 2.20
C VAL A 179 12.81 0.69 0.93
N ASP A 180 12.83 1.47 -0.15
CA ASP A 180 12.08 1.16 -1.36
C ASP A 180 12.58 -0.13 -2.03
N GLY A 181 11.67 -1.07 -2.23
CA GLY A 181 11.92 -2.36 -2.86
C GLY A 181 12.64 -3.39 -2.01
N CYS A 182 12.92 -3.08 -0.73
CA CYS A 182 13.54 -4.03 0.19
C CYS A 182 12.61 -5.20 0.51
N TRP A 183 13.20 -6.33 0.89
CA TRP A 183 12.48 -7.53 1.30
C TRP A 183 12.57 -7.69 2.81
N LEU A 184 11.43 -7.95 3.44
CA LEU A 184 11.31 -8.32 4.84
C LEU A 184 10.70 -9.72 4.92
N LYS A 185 11.23 -10.57 5.80
CA LYS A 185 10.54 -11.79 6.20
C LYS A 185 9.36 -11.42 7.10
N SER A 186 8.27 -12.18 7.03
CA SER A 186 7.10 -11.92 7.88
C SER A 186 7.43 -12.00 9.38
N GLU A 187 8.37 -12.86 9.78
CA GLU A 187 8.88 -12.91 11.14
C GLU A 187 9.58 -11.62 11.58
N GLN A 188 10.29 -10.94 10.66
CA GLN A 188 10.96 -9.67 10.96
C GLN A 188 9.92 -8.56 11.16
N VAL A 189 8.87 -8.55 10.33
CA VAL A 189 7.73 -7.63 10.49
C VAL A 189 7.09 -7.83 11.86
N ARG A 190 6.77 -9.08 12.24
CA ARG A 190 6.22 -9.41 13.56
C ARG A 190 7.14 -8.97 14.70
N THR A 191 8.43 -9.27 14.60
CA THR A 191 9.43 -8.90 15.60
C THR A 191 9.42 -7.39 15.84
N VAL A 192 9.41 -6.59 14.76
CA VAL A 192 9.32 -5.13 14.88
C VAL A 192 8.00 -4.68 15.50
N SER A 193 6.86 -5.23 15.06
CA SER A 193 5.55 -4.88 15.61
C SER A 193 5.46 -5.11 17.12
N TYR A 194 5.90 -6.28 17.60
CA TYR A 194 5.86 -6.61 19.02
C TYR A 194 6.94 -5.89 19.86
N ASP A 195 8.11 -5.59 19.28
CA ASP A 195 9.10 -4.73 19.94
C ASP A 195 8.55 -3.31 20.14
N LEU A 196 7.91 -2.73 19.11
CA LEU A 196 7.27 -1.41 19.20
C LEU A 196 6.10 -1.40 20.19
N LEU A 197 5.37 -2.51 20.31
CA LEU A 197 4.30 -2.67 21.29
C LEU A 197 4.84 -2.65 22.73
N GLY A 198 6.03 -3.21 22.96
CA GLY A 198 6.71 -3.17 24.25
C GLY A 198 7.31 -1.80 24.62
N ARG A 199 7.34 -0.83 23.69
CA ARG A 199 7.89 0.51 23.91
C ARG A 199 6.84 1.50 24.38
N THR A 200 7.24 2.41 25.26
CA THR A 200 6.41 3.57 25.63
C THR A 200 6.20 4.52 24.44
N TYR A 201 5.22 5.41 24.54
CA TYR A 201 5.01 6.44 23.53
C TYR A 201 6.28 7.27 23.28
N GLU A 202 6.97 7.70 24.33
CA GLU A 202 8.21 8.49 24.24
C GLU A 202 9.33 7.72 23.56
N GLN A 203 9.45 6.41 23.81
CA GLN A 203 10.41 5.55 23.14
C GLN A 203 10.08 5.37 21.65
N ARG A 204 8.78 5.29 21.29
CA ARG A 204 8.35 5.29 19.87
C ARG A 204 8.61 6.64 19.20
N VAL A 205 8.41 7.76 19.90
CA VAL A 205 8.76 9.11 19.40
C VAL A 205 10.28 9.22 19.14
N ALA A 206 11.10 8.62 20.01
CA ALA A 206 12.55 8.64 19.90
C ALA A 206 13.12 7.69 18.82
N GLU A 207 12.32 6.74 18.31
CA GLU A 207 12.73 5.85 17.23
C GLU A 207 12.97 6.66 15.93
N PRO A 208 14.19 6.64 15.36
CA PRO A 208 14.56 7.53 14.25
C PRO A 208 13.68 7.46 12.99
N CYS A 209 13.03 6.32 12.75
CA CYS A 209 12.17 6.13 11.58
C CYS A 209 10.68 6.40 11.84
N ILE A 210 10.28 6.67 13.09
CA ILE A 210 8.88 6.91 13.48
C ILE A 210 8.64 8.41 13.70
N GLY A 211 9.35 9.00 14.68
CA GLY A 211 9.15 10.40 15.06
C GLY A 211 7.80 10.69 15.71
N ARG A 212 7.59 11.95 16.11
CA ARG A 212 6.39 12.37 16.86
C ARG A 212 5.09 12.19 16.09
N ASP A 213 5.08 12.55 14.80
CA ASP A 213 3.87 12.59 13.97
C ASP A 213 3.27 11.21 13.66
N ARG A 214 4.02 10.13 13.95
CA ARG A 214 3.57 8.74 13.70
C ARG A 214 3.57 7.86 14.95
N ALA A 215 4.10 8.33 16.08
CA ALA A 215 4.30 7.48 17.26
C ALA A 215 2.99 6.99 17.90
N ASP A 216 1.90 7.72 17.72
CA ASP A 216 0.54 7.35 18.12
C ASP A 216 -0.20 6.52 17.06
N LEU A 217 0.25 6.50 15.81
CA LEU A 217 -0.39 5.76 14.72
C LEU A 217 0.31 4.43 14.39
N VAL A 218 1.59 4.30 14.73
CA VAL A 218 2.43 3.17 14.29
C VAL A 218 1.89 1.81 14.75
N LEU A 219 1.35 1.71 15.96
CA LEU A 219 0.81 0.44 16.48
C LEU A 219 -0.51 0.05 15.81
N ALA A 220 -1.35 1.01 15.45
CA ALA A 220 -2.53 0.75 14.63
C ALA A 220 -2.12 0.20 13.25
N GLY A 221 -1.09 0.79 12.63
CA GLY A 221 -0.51 0.24 11.38
C GLY A 221 0.04 -1.17 11.55
N CYS A 222 0.77 -1.44 12.63
CA CYS A 222 1.26 -2.78 12.96
C CYS A 222 0.12 -3.79 13.16
N ALA A 223 -0.99 -3.39 13.78
CA ALA A 223 -2.15 -4.26 13.96
C ALA A 223 -2.84 -4.60 12.63
N ILE A 224 -3.00 -3.63 11.73
CA ILE A 224 -3.55 -3.88 10.38
C ILE A 224 -2.65 -4.85 9.61
N LEU A 225 -1.34 -4.61 9.66
CA LEU A 225 -0.35 -5.47 9.00
C LEU A 225 -0.35 -6.89 9.59
N GLU A 226 -0.44 -7.02 10.91
CA GLU A 226 -0.53 -8.32 11.58
C GLU A 226 -1.81 -9.08 11.20
N ALA A 227 -2.96 -8.40 11.12
CA ALA A 227 -4.21 -9.00 10.67
C ALA A 227 -4.11 -9.54 9.23
N VAL A 228 -3.50 -8.77 8.32
CA VAL A 228 -3.24 -9.23 6.94
C VAL A 228 -2.32 -10.45 6.92
N LEU A 229 -1.25 -10.46 7.73
CA LEU A 229 -0.30 -11.58 7.83
C LEU A 229 -0.89 -12.83 8.50
N ARG A 230 -1.87 -12.67 9.41
CA ARG A 230 -2.62 -13.77 10.02
C ARG A 230 -3.63 -14.36 9.05
N MET A 231 -4.36 -13.51 8.32
CA MET A 231 -5.35 -13.94 7.33
C MET A 231 -4.69 -14.68 6.16
N TRP A 232 -3.59 -14.14 5.62
CA TRP A 232 -2.88 -14.73 4.48
C TRP A 232 -1.40 -14.93 4.81
N PRO A 233 -1.02 -16.04 5.47
CA PRO A 233 0.38 -16.29 5.78
C PRO A 233 1.27 -16.29 4.53
N CYS A 234 2.34 -15.52 4.58
CA CYS A 234 3.32 -15.40 3.50
C CYS A 234 4.74 -15.41 4.10
N GLU A 235 5.73 -15.88 3.34
CA GLU A 235 7.13 -15.91 3.81
C GLU A 235 7.74 -14.51 3.86
N ARG A 236 7.45 -13.69 2.84
CA ARG A 236 8.11 -12.41 2.61
C ARG A 236 7.19 -11.33 2.07
N LEU A 237 7.46 -10.12 2.53
CA LEU A 237 6.85 -8.87 2.12
C LEU A 237 7.92 -8.04 1.40
N ARG A 238 7.54 -7.45 0.27
CA ARG A 238 8.29 -6.37 -0.35
C ARG A 238 7.71 -5.02 0.03
N VAL A 239 8.58 -4.09 0.38
CA VAL A 239 8.19 -2.74 0.77
C VAL A 239 8.24 -1.83 -0.44
N ALA A 240 7.17 -1.10 -0.69
CA ALA A 240 7.11 -0.06 -1.70
C ALA A 240 7.04 1.31 -1.02
N ASP A 241 8.06 2.14 -1.22
CA ASP A 241 7.92 3.59 -0.97
C ASP A 241 7.37 4.26 -2.24
N ARG A 242 6.39 3.60 -2.85
CA ARG A 242 5.72 3.99 -4.09
C ARG A 242 4.29 3.51 -3.98
N GLY A 243 3.35 4.41 -4.24
CA GLY A 243 1.93 4.09 -4.11
C GLY A 243 1.10 4.98 -5.02
N LEU A 244 0.04 5.56 -4.46
CA LEU A 244 -0.91 6.41 -5.18
C LEU A 244 -0.23 7.52 -6.02
N ARG A 245 0.77 8.22 -5.46
CA ARG A 245 1.45 9.34 -6.14
C ARG A 245 2.20 8.88 -7.39
N GLU A 246 2.98 7.80 -7.29
CA GLU A 246 3.68 7.20 -8.41
C GLU A 246 2.70 6.59 -9.42
N GLY A 247 1.59 6.01 -8.96
CA GLY A 247 0.49 5.55 -9.81
C GLY A 247 -0.10 6.68 -10.66
N ILE A 248 -0.34 7.85 -10.06
CA ILE A 248 -0.82 9.05 -10.76
C ILE A 248 0.22 9.54 -11.75
N LEU A 249 1.47 9.71 -11.30
CA LEU A 249 2.55 10.21 -12.15
C LEU A 249 2.76 9.33 -13.38
N THR A 250 2.85 8.01 -13.18
CA THR A 250 3.00 7.09 -14.30
C THR A 250 1.79 7.15 -15.24
N THR A 251 0.58 7.33 -14.72
CA THR A 251 -0.65 7.49 -15.53
C THR A 251 -0.55 8.70 -16.44
N LEU A 252 -0.20 9.87 -15.87
CA LEU A 252 0.02 11.11 -16.62
C LEU A 252 1.10 10.93 -17.69
N MET A 253 2.24 10.32 -17.35
CA MET A 253 3.32 10.03 -18.32
C MET A 253 2.85 9.12 -19.47
N GLY A 254 1.98 8.16 -19.17
CA GLY A 254 1.43 7.25 -20.18
C GLY A 254 0.49 7.96 -21.16
N GLU A 255 -0.35 8.86 -20.66
CA GLU A 255 -1.25 9.70 -21.45
C GLU A 255 -0.47 10.72 -22.29
N ASP A 256 0.65 11.24 -21.77
CA ASP A 256 1.60 12.09 -22.52
C ASP A 256 2.41 11.30 -23.56
N GLY A 257 2.23 9.97 -23.65
CA GLY A 257 2.87 9.13 -24.65
C GLY A 257 4.35 8.84 -24.41
N VAL A 258 4.87 9.09 -23.20
CA VAL A 258 6.28 8.84 -22.83
C VAL A 258 6.70 7.40 -23.16
N TYR A 259 5.82 6.43 -22.90
CA TYR A 259 6.10 5.02 -23.15
C TYR A 259 5.87 4.57 -24.61
N ARG A 260 5.28 5.42 -25.48
CA ARG A 260 5.01 5.09 -26.89
C ARG A 260 6.21 5.36 -27.81
N GLN A 261 7.16 6.20 -27.41
CA GLN A 261 8.28 6.62 -28.29
C GLN A 261 9.34 5.52 -28.55
N GLY A 262 9.36 4.42 -27.81
CA GLY A 262 10.35 3.33 -27.97
C GLY A 262 10.10 2.34 -29.12
N ARG A 263 8.93 2.39 -29.79
CA ARG A 263 8.55 1.38 -30.82
C ARG A 263 8.86 1.75 -32.28
N ARG A 264 9.47 2.92 -32.55
CA ARG A 264 9.72 3.41 -33.92
C ARG A 264 11.21 3.65 -34.23
N ARG A 265 12.05 2.61 -34.18
CA ARG A 265 13.30 2.55 -34.96
C ARG A 265 13.58 1.11 -35.42
N ARG A 266 12.82 0.63 -36.40
CA ARG A 266 13.31 -0.42 -37.31
C ARG A 266 14.01 0.31 -38.48
N PRO A 267 15.30 0.06 -38.77
CA PRO A 267 15.91 0.61 -39.96
C PRO A 267 15.21 -0.02 -41.17
N ARG A 268 14.72 0.83 -42.09
CA ARG A 268 14.33 0.38 -43.42
C ARG A 268 15.57 -0.29 -44.04
N ARG A 269 15.52 -1.61 -44.25
CA ARG A 269 16.45 -2.30 -45.15
C ARG A 269 16.34 -1.61 -46.51
N ARG A 270 17.38 -0.88 -46.90
CA ARG A 270 17.57 -0.46 -48.29
C ARG A 270 17.86 -1.75 -49.08
N ARG A 271 17.03 -1.99 -50.09
CA ARG A 271 17.33 -2.93 -51.17
C ARG A 271 18.47 -2.38 -52.01
#